data_AF-A0A3C0ZYJ7-F1
#
_entry.id   AF-A0A3C0ZYJ7-F1
#
_cell.length_a   1.000
_cell.length_b   1.000
_cell.length_c   1.000
_cell.angle_alpha   90.00
_cell.angle_beta   90.00
_cell.angle_gamma   90.00
#
_symmetry.space_group_name_H-M   'P 1'
#
loop_
_entity.id
_entity.type
_entity.pdbx_description
1 polymer ?
#
loop_
_entity_poly.entity_id
_entity_poly.type
_entity_poly.pdbx_seq_one_letter_code
_entity_poly.pdbx_strand_id
1 'polypeptide(L)' 'MRIAATYENGNIFQHFGRTESFKVYDVEDGKVLSSKV' A
#
# COMPACT_ATOMS: atom_id res chain seq x y z
N MET A 1 11.48 1.82 -6.19
CA MET A 1 11.15 1.28 -4.84
C MET A 1 9.70 0.81 -4.85
N ARG A 2 9.40 -0.33 -4.20
CA ARG A 2 8.02 -0.79 -3.99
C ARG A 2 7.64 -0.63 -2.52
N ILE A 3 6.49 -0.01 -2.26
CA ILE A 3 5.96 0.16 -0.91
C ILE A 3 4.62 -0.57 -0.84
N ALA A 4 4.43 -1.41 0.16
CA ALA A 4 3.14 -2.03 0.46
C ALA A 4 2.64 -1.50 1.80
N ALA A 5 1.41 -0.96 1.81
CA ALA A 5 0.74 -0.52 3.02
C ALA A 5 -0.51 -1.38 3.23
N THR A 6 -0.74 -1.78 4.48
CA THR A 6 -1.95 -2.47 4.91
C THR A 6 -3.18 -1.64 4.53
N TYR A 7 -4.17 -2.25 3.87
CA TYR A 7 -5.31 -1.52 3.34
C TYR A 7 -6.61 -2.27 3.59
N GLU A 8 -7.62 -1.54 4.05
CA GLU A 8 -8.94 -2.06 4.32
C GLU A 8 -9.97 -0.96 4.12
N ASN A 9 -11.03 -1.24 3.34
CA ASN A 9 -12.17 -0.34 3.16
C ASN A 9 -11.82 1.12 2.82
N GLY A 10 -10.81 1.34 1.96
CA GLY A 10 -10.41 2.69 1.55
C GLY A 10 -9.33 3.34 2.43
N ASN A 11 -8.97 2.71 3.55
CA ASN A 11 -8.13 3.29 4.59
C ASN A 11 -6.90 2.41 4.90
N ILE A 12 -5.90 3.01 5.54
CA ILE A 12 -4.75 2.26 6.04
C ILE A 12 -5.15 1.46 7.27
N PHE A 13 -4.90 0.15 7.25
CA PHE A 13 -5.25 -0.75 8.34
C PHE A 13 -4.13 -0.85 9.38
N GLN A 14 -4.45 -0.83 10.65
CA GLN A 14 -3.43 -0.69 11.71
C GLN A 14 -2.64 -1.98 12.01
N HIS A 15 -3.20 -3.17 11.78
CA HIS A 15 -2.59 -4.44 12.17
C HIS A 15 -2.00 -5.19 10.98
N PHE A 16 -0.69 -5.09 10.80
CA PHE A 16 0.00 -5.77 9.69
C PHE A 16 -0.28 -7.28 9.60
N GLY A 17 -0.23 -7.99 10.74
CA GLY A 17 -0.47 -9.44 10.77
C GLY A 17 -1.93 -9.88 10.60
N ARG A 18 -2.86 -8.95 10.40
CA ARG A 18 -4.31 -9.23 10.23
C ARG A 18 -4.90 -8.53 9.01
N THR A 19 -4.09 -7.86 8.19
CA THR A 19 -4.59 -7.22 6.98
C THR A 19 -4.92 -8.30 5.94
N GLU A 20 -6.06 -8.18 5.27
CA GLU A 20 -6.42 -9.09 4.17
C GLU A 20 -5.88 -8.62 2.82
N SER A 21 -5.63 -7.31 2.68
CA SER A 21 -5.12 -6.71 1.46
C SER A 21 -4.05 -5.66 1.73
N PHE A 22 -3.29 -5.34 0.68
CA PHE A 22 -2.22 -4.35 0.70
C PHE A 22 -2.37 -3.43 -0.49
N LYS A 23 -2.33 -2.12 -0.24
CA LYS A 23 -2.14 -1.15 -1.29
C LYS A 23 -0.66 -1.05 -1.64
N VAL A 24 -0.33 -1.39 -2.88
CA VAL A 24 1.04 -1.40 -3.39
C VAL A 24 1.28 -0.16 -4.24
N TYR A 25 2.40 0.50 -3.99
CA TYR A 25 2.88 1.68 -4.71
C TYR A 25 4.20 1.36 -5.40
N ASP A 26 4.28 1.68 -6.69
CA ASP A 26 5.54 1.75 -7.41
C ASP A 26 6.04 3.21 -7.37
N VAL A 27 7.23 3.41 -6.82
CA VAL A 27 7.85 4.73 -6.59
C VAL A 27 9.19 4.80 -7.31
N GLU A 28 9.41 5.85 -8.09
CA GLU A 28 10.68 6.16 -8.76
C GLU A 28 11.00 7.65 -8.57
N ASP A 29 12.26 7.98 -8.28
CA ASP A 29 12.71 9.35 -8.02
C ASP A 29 11.83 10.15 -7.04
N GLY A 30 11.36 9.47 -5.99
CA GLY A 30 10.50 10.06 -4.95
C GLY A 30 9.05 10.32 -5.38
N LYS A 31 8.65 9.92 -6.59
CA LYS A 31 7.29 10.08 -7.14
C LYS A 31 6.58 8.74 -7.22
N VAL A 32 5.29 8.74 -6.90
CA VAL A 32 4.41 7.58 -7.09
C VAL A 32 4.05 7.51 -8.57
N LEU A 33 4.46 6.43 -9.24
CA LEU A 33 4.14 6.18 -10.65
C LEU A 33 2.79 5.47 -10.80
N SER A 34 2.50 4.53 -9.92
CA SER A 34 1.23 3.78 -9.92
C SER A 34 0.89 3.27 -8.53
N SER A 35 -0.39 2.97 -8.31
CA SER A 35 -0.84 2.26 -7.12
C SER A 35 -1.96 1.28 -7.43
N LYS A 36 -2.00 0.16 -6.71
CA LYS A 36 -3.05 -0.86 -6.80
C LYS A 36 -3.42 -1.37 -5.40
N VAL A 37 -4.68 -1.74 -5.23
CA VAL A 37 -5.19 -2.46 -4.04
C VAL A 37 -5.13 -3.96 -4.32
#